data_AF-A0A6G0XH33-F1
#
_entry.id   AF-A0A6G0XH33-F1
#
_cell.length_a   1.000
_cell.length_b   1.000
_cell.length_c   1.000
_cell.angle_alpha   90.00
_cell.angle_beta   90.00
_cell.angle_gamma   90.00
#
_symmetry.space_group_name_H-M   'P 1'
#
loop_
_entity.id
_entity.type
_entity.pdbx_description
1 polymer ?
#
loop_
_entity_poly.entity_id
_entity_poly.type
_entity_poly.pdbx_seq_one_letter_code
_entity_poly.pdbx_strand_id
1 'polypeptide(L)'
;MEFTLMDDKASPLAIIRYLPTKVSKPRLMEVTLPAQQSLTDHYDSTPEVHESDVHLVNQIPVWNESFNSYCLDFGGRVELPSPWNFILESSGNVMAMLFGSTRRPNICALDFSYPLSPLQAFAIALSATETCQSRPV
;
A
#
# COMPACT_ATOMS: atom_id res chain seq x y z
N MET A 1 -7.59 -4.50 -9.43
CA MET A 1 -8.43 -3.44 -8.83
C MET A 1 -7.55 -2.24 -8.60
N GLU A 2 -8.02 -1.03 -8.87
CA GLU A 2 -7.23 0.20 -8.77
C GLU A 2 -7.99 1.25 -7.96
N PHE A 3 -7.27 2.03 -7.16
CA PHE A 3 -7.77 3.17 -6.41
C PHE A 3 -6.84 4.36 -6.64
N THR A 4 -7.41 5.56 -6.73
CA THR A 4 -6.63 6.80 -6.88
C THR A 4 -7.07 7.79 -5.82
N LEU A 5 -6.12 8.24 -4.99
CA LEU A 5 -6.31 9.40 -4.12
C LEU A 5 -6.09 10.66 -4.97
N MET A 6 -7.06 11.56 -4.98
CA MET A 6 -6.99 12.83 -5.71
C MET A 6 -7.02 14.02 -4.75
N ASP A 7 -6.42 15.14 -5.15
CA ASP A 7 -6.60 16.43 -4.49
C ASP A 7 -7.92 17.11 -4.92
N ASP A 8 -8.14 18.34 -4.43
CA ASP A 8 -9.31 19.17 -4.75
C ASP A 8 -9.36 19.61 -6.23
N LYS A 9 -8.22 19.55 -6.94
CA LYS A 9 -8.08 19.86 -8.36
C LYS A 9 -8.13 18.62 -9.24
N ALA A 10 -8.50 17.46 -8.69
CA ALA A 10 -8.50 16.17 -9.36
C ALA A 10 -7.12 15.68 -9.84
N SER A 11 -6.04 16.15 -9.23
CA SER A 11 -4.68 15.68 -9.48
C SER A 11 -4.38 14.45 -8.60
N PRO A 12 -3.73 13.40 -9.11
CA PRO A 12 -3.44 12.21 -8.33
C PRO A 12 -2.35 12.46 -7.28
N LEU A 13 -2.64 12.12 -6.03
CA LEU A 13 -1.68 12.15 -4.91
C LEU A 13 -1.11 10.76 -4.61
N ALA A 14 -1.84 9.70 -4.93
CA ALA A 14 -1.38 8.31 -4.86
C ALA A 14 -2.25 7.43 -5.75
N ILE A 15 -1.63 6.47 -6.43
CA ILE A 15 -2.30 5.46 -7.25
C ILE A 15 -1.97 4.09 -6.65
N ILE A 16 -3.00 3.34 -6.25
CA ILE A 16 -2.87 2.03 -5.60
C ILE A 16 -3.43 0.95 -6.54
N ARG A 17 -2.57 0.00 -6.94
CA ARG A 17 -2.93 -1.10 -7.82
C ARG A 17 -2.82 -2.43 -7.10
N TYR A 18 -3.92 -3.17 -7.09
CA TYR A 18 -3.97 -4.56 -6.64
C TYR A 18 -3.96 -5.47 -7.86
N LEU A 19 -2.83 -6.14 -8.06
CA LEU A 19 -2.61 -7.01 -9.20
C LEU A 19 -3.13 -8.44 -8.92
N PRO A 20 -3.74 -9.09 -9.91
CA PRO A 20 -4.19 -10.47 -9.77
C PRO A 20 -2.99 -11.40 -9.59
N THR A 21 -3.06 -12.29 -8.60
CA THR A 21 -2.05 -13.32 -8.37
C THR A 21 -2.67 -14.71 -8.53
N LYS A 22 -1.84 -15.70 -8.86
CA LYS A 22 -2.30 -17.10 -8.94
C LYS A 22 -2.86 -17.55 -7.59
N VAL A 23 -3.86 -18.42 -7.62
CA VAL A 23 -4.39 -19.08 -6.42
C VAL A 23 -3.22 -19.66 -5.61
N SER A 24 -3.19 -19.39 -4.28
CA SER A 24 -2.11 -19.68 -3.31
C SER A 24 -0.93 -18.69 -3.22
N LYS A 25 -0.80 -17.71 -4.13
CA LYS A 25 0.25 -16.70 -4.03
C LYS A 25 -0.21 -15.50 -3.20
N PRO A 26 0.68 -14.89 -2.39
CA PRO A 26 0.41 -13.61 -1.74
C PRO A 26 -0.09 -12.55 -2.73
N ARG A 27 -0.90 -11.61 -2.25
CA ARG A 27 -1.39 -10.48 -3.04
C ARG A 27 -0.21 -9.58 -3.42
N LEU A 28 -0.21 -9.07 -4.65
CA LEU A 28 0.70 -8.02 -5.10
C LEU A 28 -0.05 -6.68 -5.13
N MET A 29 0.56 -5.69 -4.51
CA MET A 29 0.07 -4.34 -4.31
C MET A 29 1.21 -3.39 -4.65
N GLU A 30 0.91 -2.46 -5.54
CA GLU A 30 1.84 -1.43 -5.99
C GLU A 30 1.23 -0.06 -5.68
N VAL A 31 2.04 0.86 -5.18
CA VAL A 31 1.67 2.24 -4.91
C VAL A 31 2.61 3.15 -5.68
N THR A 32 2.05 4.04 -6.49
CA THR A 32 2.79 5.12 -7.15
C THR A 32 2.42 6.43 -6.51
N LEU A 33 3.42 7.17 -6.04
CA LEU A 33 3.28 8.55 -5.58
C LEU A 33 3.80 9.47 -6.69
N PRO A 34 2.90 10.18 -7.40
CA PRO A 34 3.32 11.13 -8.42
C PRO A 34 4.21 12.21 -7.81
N ALA A 35 5.26 12.59 -8.52
CA ALA A 35 6.05 13.75 -8.11
C ALA A 35 5.15 15.00 -8.03
N GLN A 36 5.31 15.80 -6.99
CA GLN A 36 4.63 17.09 -6.92
C GLN A 36 5.18 17.97 -8.05
N GLN A 37 4.37 18.20 -9.08
CA GLN A 37 4.73 19.10 -10.18
C GLN A 37 5.02 20.49 -9.60
N SER A 38 6.15 21.08 -10.00
CA SER A 38 6.44 22.48 -9.75
C SER A 38 5.28 23.33 -10.28
N LEU A 39 4.93 24.42 -9.60
CA LEU A 39 3.83 25.34 -9.91
C LEU A 39 3.90 26.00 -11.32
N THR A 40 4.85 25.61 -12.17
CA THR A 40 5.20 26.29 -13.42
C THR A 40 4.83 25.53 -14.70
N ASP A 41 4.38 24.27 -14.62
CA ASP A 41 4.23 23.46 -15.84
C ASP A 41 2.81 23.50 -16.40
N HIS A 42 2.71 23.95 -17.65
CA HIS A 42 1.47 24.12 -18.40
C HIS A 42 0.72 22.78 -18.60
N TYR A 43 -0.61 22.84 -18.49
CA TYR A 43 -1.53 21.69 -18.59
C TYR A 43 -1.55 21.07 -20.00
N ASP A 44 -0.59 20.23 -20.36
CA ASP A 44 -0.80 19.34 -21.52
C ASP A 44 0.13 18.15 -21.42
N SER A 45 -0.23 17.14 -20.63
CA SER A 45 0.36 15.81 -20.77
C SER A 45 -0.51 14.74 -20.13
N THR A 46 -0.64 13.64 -20.85
CA THR A 46 -1.17 12.34 -20.44
C THR A 46 -0.53 11.83 -19.15
N PRO A 47 -1.19 10.93 -18.39
CA PRO A 47 -0.62 10.32 -17.19
C PRO A 47 0.48 9.31 -17.58
N GLU A 48 1.62 9.80 -18.05
CA GLU A 48 2.84 9.02 -18.22
C GLU A 48 3.61 8.99 -16.90
N VAL A 49 4.22 7.83 -16.60
CA VAL A 49 5.07 7.63 -15.44
C VAL A 49 6.23 8.62 -15.51
N HIS A 50 6.32 9.54 -14.56
CA HIS A 50 7.42 10.50 -14.52
C HIS A 50 8.64 9.85 -13.86
N GLU A 51 9.85 10.17 -14.36
CA GLU A 51 11.12 9.67 -13.79
C GLU A 51 11.30 10.02 -12.30
N SER A 52 10.58 11.04 -11.84
CA SER A 52 10.54 11.50 -10.46
C SER A 52 9.50 10.82 -9.56
N ASP A 53 8.68 9.92 -10.09
CA ASP A 53 7.65 9.22 -9.32
C ASP A 53 8.28 8.25 -8.31
N VAL A 54 7.66 8.14 -7.13
CA VAL A 54 8.05 7.13 -6.16
C VAL A 54 7.19 5.88 -6.34
N HIS A 55 7.85 4.75 -6.54
CA HIS A 55 7.20 3.44 -6.58
C HIS A 55 7.46 2.67 -5.29
N LEU A 56 6.37 2.23 -4.66
CA LEU A 56 6.38 1.35 -3.49
C LEU A 56 5.68 0.04 -3.86
N VAL A 57 6.18 -1.06 -3.32
CA VAL A 57 5.58 -2.39 -3.50
C VAL A 57 5.40 -3.06 -2.15
N ASN A 58 4.39 -3.92 -2.01
CA ASN A 58 4.27 -4.67 -0.77
C ASN A 58 5.37 -5.72 -0.67
N GLN A 59 5.92 -5.86 0.54
CA GLN A 59 6.85 -6.92 0.86
C GLN A 59 6.17 -8.28 0.62
N ILE A 60 6.89 -9.18 -0.04
CA ILE A 60 6.43 -10.54 -0.30
C ILE A 60 6.57 -11.34 1.00
N PRO A 61 5.48 -11.94 1.52
CA PRO A 61 5.53 -12.79 2.71
C PRO A 61 6.46 -13.98 2.52
N VAL A 62 7.15 -14.37 3.59
CA VAL A 62 8.03 -15.55 3.61
C VAL A 62 7.26 -16.73 4.17
N TRP A 63 7.44 -17.91 3.58
CA TRP A 63 6.88 -19.14 4.11
C TRP A 63 7.52 -19.48 5.46
N ASN A 64 6.70 -19.64 6.49
CA ASN A 64 7.13 -20.06 7.82
C ASN A 64 6.63 -21.49 8.08
N GLU A 65 7.56 -22.45 8.19
CA GLU A 65 7.23 -23.87 8.41
C GLU A 65 6.60 -24.12 9.78
N SER A 66 7.00 -23.38 10.82
CA SER A 66 6.47 -23.57 12.17
C SER A 66 4.99 -23.19 12.28
N PHE A 67 4.56 -22.20 11.50
CA PHE A 67 3.16 -21.76 11.44
C PHE A 67 2.42 -22.27 10.19
N ASN A 68 3.09 -23.03 9.32
CA ASN A 68 2.57 -23.53 8.04
C ASN A 68 1.83 -22.44 7.23
N SER A 69 2.40 -21.23 7.20
CA SER A 69 1.75 -20.05 6.63
C SER A 69 2.76 -19.01 6.13
N TYR A 70 2.29 -18.11 5.27
CA TYR A 70 3.05 -16.97 4.78
C TYR A 70 3.02 -15.83 5.81
N CYS A 71 4.19 -15.42 6.28
CA CYS A 71 4.34 -14.42 7.36
C CYS A 71 5.18 -13.21 6.92
N LEU A 72 4.90 -12.08 7.57
CA LEU A 72 5.72 -10.87 7.55
C LEU A 72 6.12 -10.54 8.99
N ASP A 73 7.29 -9.94 9.18
CA ASP A 73 7.73 -9.46 10.49
C ASP A 73 7.24 -8.02 10.70
N PHE A 74 6.19 -7.88 11.50
CA PHE A 74 5.61 -6.59 11.84
C PHE A 74 6.22 -5.95 13.09
N GLY A 75 7.32 -6.49 13.64
CA GLY A 75 7.98 -5.95 14.84
C GLY A 75 7.06 -5.84 16.06
N GLY A 76 6.06 -6.72 16.16
CA GLY A 76 5.03 -6.70 17.21
C GLY A 76 3.93 -5.64 17.06
N ARG A 77 3.90 -4.88 15.97
CA ARG A 77 2.86 -3.86 15.70
C ARG A 77 1.53 -4.46 15.23
N VAL A 78 1.61 -5.58 14.51
CA VAL A 78 0.46 -6.37 14.07
C VAL A 78 0.43 -7.66 14.86
N GLU A 79 -0.74 -7.95 15.43
CA GLU A 79 -0.88 -9.06 16.38
C GLU A 79 -1.84 -10.14 15.90
N LEU A 80 -2.78 -9.79 15.00
CA LEU A 80 -3.79 -10.71 14.49
C LEU A 80 -3.63 -10.93 12.98
N PRO A 81 -3.81 -12.17 12.48
CA PRO A 81 -3.78 -12.45 11.05
C PRO A 81 -4.98 -11.81 10.35
N SER A 82 -4.73 -11.14 9.22
CA SER A 82 -5.78 -10.60 8.36
C SER A 82 -5.30 -10.45 6.91
N PRO A 83 -6.17 -10.61 5.89
CA PRO A 83 -5.79 -10.46 4.49
C PRO A 83 -5.40 -9.03 4.07
N TRP A 84 -5.61 -8.04 4.95
CA TRP A 84 -5.22 -6.65 4.73
C TRP A 84 -3.94 -6.23 5.46
N ASN A 85 -3.25 -7.15 6.14
CA ASN A 85 -1.97 -6.84 6.77
C ASN A 85 -0.87 -6.78 5.70
N PHE A 86 -0.08 -5.72 5.67
CA PHE A 86 1.03 -5.57 4.73
C PHE A 86 2.13 -4.64 5.25
N ILE A 87 3.30 -4.75 4.61
CA ILE A 87 4.40 -3.80 4.70
C ILE A 87 4.64 -3.30 3.28
N LEU A 88 4.72 -1.98 3.09
CA LEU A 88 5.13 -1.34 1.85
C LEU A 88 6.58 -0.90 1.94
N GLU A 89 7.34 -1.20 0.90
CA GLU A 89 8.76 -0.90 0.81
C GLU A 89 9.05 -0.06 -0.45
N SER A 90 10.02 0.84 -0.34
CA SER A 90 10.60 1.52 -1.50
C SER A 90 11.69 0.68 -2.15
N SER A 91 12.23 1.17 -3.27
CA SER A 91 13.47 0.64 -3.83
C SER A 91 14.57 0.60 -2.75
N GLY A 92 15.15 -0.59 -2.55
CA GLY A 92 16.16 -0.83 -1.50
C GLY A 92 15.63 -1.47 -0.20
N ASN A 93 14.40 -1.97 -0.17
CA ASN A 93 13.79 -2.67 0.98
C ASN A 93 13.72 -1.78 2.24
N VAL A 94 13.49 -0.48 2.05
CA VAL A 94 13.25 0.46 3.14
C VAL A 94 11.76 0.52 3.39
N MET A 95 11.33 0.21 4.62
CA MET A 95 9.92 0.25 5.00
C MET A 95 9.39 1.68 4.94
N ALA A 96 8.42 1.90 4.05
CA ALA A 96 7.69 3.14 3.89
C ALA A 96 6.40 3.16 4.71
N MET A 97 5.72 2.01 4.84
CA MET A 97 4.49 1.90 5.63
C MET A 97 4.26 0.47 6.12
N LEU A 98 3.71 0.35 7.31
CA LEU A 98 3.21 -0.90 7.90
C LEU A 98 1.75 -0.70 8.29
N PHE A 99 0.91 -1.64 7.91
CA PHE A 99 -0.49 -1.63 8.28
C PHE A 99 -0.97 -3.03 8.67
N GLY A 100 -1.77 -3.11 9.74
CA GLY A 100 -2.44 -4.35 10.09
C GLY A 100 -3.22 -4.32 11.39
N SER A 101 -3.87 -5.44 11.68
CA SER A 101 -4.79 -5.59 12.81
C SER A 101 -4.08 -5.77 14.16
N THR A 102 -4.58 -5.07 15.18
CA THR A 102 -4.19 -5.27 16.58
C THR A 102 -5.15 -6.22 17.30
N ARG A 103 -4.83 -6.66 18.52
CA ARG A 103 -5.75 -7.47 19.35
C ARG A 103 -7.04 -6.75 19.72
N ARG A 104 -7.05 -5.41 19.69
CA ARG A 104 -8.23 -4.63 20.07
C ARG A 104 -9.20 -4.53 18.89
N PRO A 105 -10.52 -4.69 19.12
CA PRO A 105 -11.50 -4.63 18.06
C PRO A 105 -11.52 -3.24 17.43
N ASN A 106 -11.65 -3.19 16.10
CA ASN A 106 -11.72 -1.96 15.31
C ASN A 106 -10.49 -1.04 15.45
N ILE A 107 -9.34 -1.60 15.82
CA ILE A 107 -8.09 -0.85 15.96
C ILE A 107 -7.00 -1.53 15.11
N CYS A 108 -6.39 -0.73 14.24
CA CYS A 108 -5.28 -1.13 13.39
C CYS A 108 -4.03 -0.32 13.74
N ALA A 109 -2.87 -0.93 13.58
CA ALA A 109 -1.60 -0.23 13.56
C ALA A 109 -1.40 0.36 12.16
N LEU A 110 -0.95 1.61 12.11
CA LEU A 110 -0.57 2.31 10.89
C LEU A 110 0.69 3.11 11.19
N ASP A 111 1.82 2.56 10.78
CA ASP A 111 3.11 3.23 10.85
C ASP A 111 3.52 3.62 9.42
N PHE A 112 4.03 4.83 9.23
CA PHE A 112 4.51 5.29 7.94
C PHE A 112 5.71 6.21 8.11
N SER A 113 6.52 6.29 7.08
CA SER A 113 7.73 7.09 7.02
C SER A 113 7.79 7.83 5.68
N TYR A 114 8.82 8.67 5.51
CA TYR A 114 9.10 9.28 4.23
C TYR A 114 9.20 8.18 3.13
N PRO A 115 8.56 8.36 1.96
CA PRO A 115 8.03 9.60 1.41
C PRO A 115 6.51 9.81 1.58
N LEU A 116 5.83 9.01 2.39
CA LEU A 116 4.38 9.10 2.55
C LEU A 116 3.96 10.27 3.46
N SER A 117 2.95 11.01 3.02
CA SER A 117 2.17 11.87 3.90
C SER A 117 1.13 11.07 4.69
N PRO A 118 0.63 11.60 5.82
CA PRO A 118 -0.44 10.95 6.57
C PRO A 118 -1.70 10.67 5.73
N LEU A 119 -2.05 11.59 4.83
CA LEU A 119 -3.22 11.45 3.95
C LEU A 119 -3.04 10.29 2.95
N GLN A 120 -1.88 10.21 2.30
CA GLN A 120 -1.56 9.11 1.39
C GLN A 120 -1.56 7.77 2.14
N ALA A 121 -0.88 7.69 3.29
CA ALA A 121 -0.83 6.47 4.10
C ALA A 121 -2.25 6.01 4.52
N PHE A 122 -3.10 6.94 4.95
CA PHE A 122 -4.47 6.62 5.34
C PHE A 122 -5.32 6.14 4.16
N ALA A 123 -5.24 6.79 3.00
CA ALA A 123 -5.97 6.37 1.80
C ALA A 123 -5.54 4.97 1.33
N ILE A 124 -4.24 4.67 1.39
CA ILE A 124 -3.69 3.35 1.09
C ILE A 124 -4.29 2.31 2.05
N ALA A 125 -4.32 2.58 3.37
CA ALA A 125 -4.91 1.68 4.36
C ALA A 125 -6.40 1.39 4.08
N LEU A 126 -7.19 2.43 3.76
CA LEU A 126 -8.61 2.27 3.40
C LEU A 126 -8.80 1.39 2.15
N SER A 127 -7.97 1.57 1.13
CA SER A 127 -8.05 0.76 -0.09
C SER A 127 -7.81 -0.73 0.22
N ALA A 128 -6.91 -1.04 1.17
CA ALA A 128 -6.62 -2.42 1.55
C ALA A 128 -7.79 -3.05 2.31
N THR A 129 -8.49 -2.27 3.15
CA THR A 129 -9.65 -2.76 3.87
C THR A 129 -10.83 -3.07 2.95
N GLU A 130 -11.07 -2.22 1.95
CA GLU A 130 -12.12 -2.41 0.94
C GLU A 130 -11.84 -3.61 0.03
N THR A 131 -10.60 -3.76 -0.43
CA THR A 131 -10.21 -4.86 -1.34
C THR A 131 -10.31 -6.24 -0.68
N CYS A 132 -10.38 -6.32 0.65
CA CYS A 132 -10.64 -7.56 1.36
C CYS A 132 -12.13 -7.91 1.40
N GLN A 133 -13.02 -6.91 1.50
CA GLN A 133 -14.47 -7.11 1.58
C GLN A 133 -15.10 -7.53 0.25
N SER A 134 -14.45 -7.20 -0.88
CA SER A 134 -14.96 -7.48 -2.22
C SER A 134 -14.71 -8.90 -2.74
N ARG A 135 -14.12 -9.81 -1.93
CA ARG A 135 -14.02 -11.23 -2.30
C ARG A 135 -15.34 -11.94 -1.96
N PRO A 136 -16.11 -12.44 -2.95
CA PRO A 136 -17.25 -13.29 -2.65
C PRO A 136 -16.74 -14.56 -1.93
N VAL A 137 -17.48 -14.95 -0.88
CA VAL A 137 -17.33 -16.22 -0.16
C VAL A 137 -17.61 -17.38 -1.10
#